data_AF-A0A2D8UI60-F1
#
_entry.id   AF-A0A2D8UI60-F1
#
_cell.length_a   1.000
_cell.length_b   1.000
_cell.length_c   1.000
_cell.angle_alpha   90.00
_cell.angle_beta   90.00
_cell.angle_gamma   90.00
#
_symmetry.space_group_name_H-M   'P 1'
#
loop_
_entity.id
_entity.type
_entity.pdbx_description
1 polymer ?
#
loop_
_entity_poly.entity_id
_entity_poly.type
_entity_poly.pdbx_seq_one_letter_code
_entity_poly.pdbx_strand_id
1 'polypeptide(L)'
;MNNLIKEALDEYFSDFKKYHLIILIAFTVIIALIQVIQSILVSKKIEKFKNELKKSEIKFSKYNQLQVQALNELYPILSELLIYTASVEIELKKASPEKLNLLLEDWGKAFAKVIENYILKRYILPNNIKKEFGKLTGILDEVNAYVRAEKKMSSLFATINNKVEFMGKDKEREEISDELIKLKKDGLVYDSMIEINKLQSEIENYFESIE
;
A
#
# COMPACT_ATOMS: atom_id res chain seq x y z
N MET A 1 -53.29 84.12 -3.77
CA MET A 1 -53.48 82.83 -4.45
C MET A 1 -52.14 82.17 -4.79
N ASN A 2 -51.22 82.84 -5.51
CA ASN A 2 -49.88 82.28 -5.80
C ASN A 2 -49.02 81.97 -4.55
N ASN A 3 -49.07 82.77 -3.49
CA ASN A 3 -48.28 82.51 -2.28
C ASN A 3 -48.81 81.29 -1.48
N LEU A 4 -50.13 81.14 -1.39
CA LEU A 4 -50.79 79.99 -0.74
C LEU A 4 -50.50 78.67 -1.47
N ILE A 5 -50.50 78.71 -2.81
CA ILE A 5 -50.14 77.54 -3.63
C ILE A 5 -48.66 77.19 -3.44
N LYS A 6 -47.78 78.19 -3.33
CA LYS A 6 -46.34 77.99 -3.15
C LYS A 6 -45.99 77.43 -1.78
N GLU A 7 -46.60 77.94 -0.71
CA GLU A 7 -46.44 77.39 0.65
C GLU A 7 -46.96 75.95 0.75
N ALA A 8 -48.14 75.67 0.19
CA ALA A 8 -48.68 74.31 0.18
C ALA A 8 -47.80 73.34 -0.62
N LEU A 9 -47.19 73.79 -1.73
CA LEU A 9 -46.25 73.00 -2.52
C LEU A 9 -44.92 72.76 -1.78
N ASP A 10 -44.36 73.77 -1.11
CA ASP A 10 -43.13 73.63 -0.34
C ASP A 10 -43.32 72.71 0.88
N GLU A 11 -44.49 72.75 1.52
CA GLU A 11 -44.87 71.83 2.60
C GLU A 11 -45.02 70.39 2.08
N TYR A 12 -45.69 70.18 0.94
CA TYR A 12 -45.80 68.87 0.28
C TYR A 12 -44.44 68.30 -0.14
N PHE A 13 -43.55 69.13 -0.70
CA PHE A 13 -42.21 68.70 -1.11
C PHE A 13 -41.28 68.45 0.08
N SER A 14 -41.44 69.21 1.17
CA SER A 14 -40.75 68.98 2.45
C SER A 14 -41.13 67.62 3.04
N ASP A 15 -42.42 67.31 3.08
CA ASP A 15 -42.92 66.03 3.56
C ASP A 15 -42.50 64.87 2.64
N PHE A 16 -42.59 65.04 1.32
CA PHE A 16 -42.12 64.04 0.36
C PHE A 16 -40.62 63.74 0.55
N LYS A 17 -39.78 64.76 0.74
CA LYS A 17 -38.35 64.59 1.04
C LYS A 17 -38.12 63.85 2.35
N LYS A 18 -38.90 64.12 3.40
CA LYS A 18 -38.83 63.37 4.67
C LYS A 18 -39.19 61.90 4.50
N TYR A 19 -40.28 61.58 3.80
CA TYR A 19 -40.66 60.20 3.53
C TYR A 19 -39.61 59.47 2.71
N HIS A 20 -39.06 60.12 1.68
CA HIS A 20 -38.00 59.53 0.87
C HIS A 20 -36.73 59.26 1.69
N LEU A 21 -36.35 60.19 2.58
CA LEU A 21 -35.23 60.02 3.50
C LEU A 21 -35.45 58.82 4.45
N ILE A 22 -36.65 58.69 5.02
CA ILE A 22 -37.00 57.57 5.91
C ILE A 22 -36.95 56.23 5.16
N ILE A 23 -37.49 56.18 3.94
CA ILE A 23 -37.45 54.98 3.09
C ILE A 23 -36.00 54.60 2.77
N LEU A 24 -35.14 55.57 2.50
CA LEU A 24 -33.73 55.34 2.16
C LEU A 24 -32.94 54.83 3.37
N ILE A 25 -33.21 55.36 4.57
CA ILE A 25 -32.65 54.84 5.82
C ILE A 25 -33.13 53.40 6.06
N ALA A 26 -34.43 53.13 5.90
CA ALA A 26 -34.98 51.79 6.07
C ALA A 26 -34.36 50.77 5.11
N PHE A 27 -34.20 51.12 3.83
CA PHE A 27 -33.53 50.28 2.83
C PHE A 27 -32.08 49.99 3.20
N THR A 28 -31.35 51.00 3.68
CA THR A 28 -29.95 50.85 4.09
C THR A 28 -29.83 49.87 5.25
N VAL A 29 -30.73 49.96 6.24
CA VAL A 29 -30.77 49.04 7.39
C VAL A 29 -31.11 47.60 6.95
N ILE A 30 -32.05 47.42 6.03
CA ILE A 30 -32.42 46.10 5.50
C ILE A 30 -31.24 45.46 4.75
N ILE A 31 -30.56 46.22 3.89
CA ILE A 31 -29.39 45.73 3.15
C ILE A 31 -28.27 45.34 4.11
N ALA A 32 -28.00 46.15 5.14
CA ALA A 32 -27.01 45.83 6.16
C ALA A 32 -27.34 44.52 6.91
N LEU A 33 -28.61 44.30 7.28
CA LEU A 33 -29.07 43.07 7.91
C LEU A 33 -28.88 41.84 7.00
N ILE A 34 -29.24 41.95 5.72
CA ILE A 34 -29.06 40.87 4.74
C ILE A 34 -27.58 40.52 4.59
N GLN A 35 -26.69 41.52 4.51
CA GLN A 35 -25.24 41.30 4.44
C GLN A 35 -24.68 40.58 5.67
N VAL A 36 -25.14 40.94 6.87
CA VAL A 36 -24.74 40.25 8.11
C VAL A 36 -25.17 38.79 8.09
N ILE A 37 -26.43 38.51 7.72
CA ILE A 37 -26.95 37.13 7.64
C ILE A 37 -26.18 36.31 6.58
N GLN A 38 -25.95 36.88 5.40
CA GLN A 38 -25.17 36.23 4.35
C GLN A 38 -23.74 35.93 4.82
N SER A 39 -23.08 36.88 5.48
CA SER A 39 -21.73 36.70 6.02
C SER A 39 -21.65 35.55 7.03
N ILE A 40 -22.64 35.44 7.93
CA ILE A 40 -22.72 34.34 8.91
C ILE A 40 -22.90 33.00 8.19
N LEU A 41 -23.80 32.91 7.20
CA LEU A 41 -24.03 31.67 6.44
C LEU A 41 -22.80 31.24 5.64
N VAL A 42 -22.13 32.18 4.98
CA VAL A 42 -20.90 31.93 4.23
C VAL A 42 -19.78 31.48 5.17
N SER A 43 -19.61 32.15 6.30
CA SER A 43 -18.60 31.79 7.31
C SER A 43 -18.81 30.36 7.82
N LYS A 44 -20.05 29.99 8.15
CA LYS A 44 -20.40 28.61 8.57
C LYS A 44 -20.10 27.58 7.48
N LYS A 45 -20.39 27.90 6.20
CA LYS A 45 -20.06 27.00 5.08
C LYS A 45 -18.55 26.83 4.93
N ILE A 46 -17.78 27.91 4.98
CA ILE A 46 -16.31 27.87 4.89
C ILE A 46 -15.72 27.05 6.03
N GLU A 47 -16.22 27.20 7.25
CA GLU A 47 -15.75 26.44 8.40
C GLU A 47 -16.04 24.94 8.25
N LYS A 48 -17.22 24.58 7.74
CA LYS A 48 -17.55 23.19 7.39
C LYS A 48 -16.60 22.63 6.33
N PHE A 49 -16.35 23.37 5.25
CA PHE A 49 -15.39 22.96 4.21
C PHE A 49 -13.97 22.78 4.76
N LYS A 50 -13.50 23.72 5.60
CA LYS A 50 -12.19 23.63 6.24
C LYS A 50 -12.07 22.38 7.12
N ASN A 51 -13.13 22.05 7.85
CA ASN A 51 -13.16 20.84 8.68
C ASN A 51 -13.19 19.55 7.86
N GLU A 52 -13.91 19.54 6.73
CA GLU A 52 -13.92 18.41 5.80
C GLU A 52 -12.56 18.21 5.13
N LEU A 53 -11.92 19.29 4.69
CA LEU A 53 -10.56 19.27 4.14
C LEU A 53 -9.56 18.73 5.15
N LYS A 54 -9.56 19.23 6.39
CA LYS A 54 -8.69 18.72 7.46
C LYS A 54 -8.93 17.23 7.73
N LYS A 55 -10.18 16.78 7.77
CA LYS A 55 -10.49 15.34 7.95
C LYS A 55 -9.99 14.51 6.78
N SER A 56 -10.09 15.01 5.55
CA SER A 56 -9.58 14.35 4.36
C SER A 56 -8.06 14.26 4.38
N GLU A 57 -7.39 15.36 4.73
CA GLU A 57 -5.93 15.44 4.87
C GLU A 57 -5.42 14.49 5.96
N ILE A 58 -6.06 14.45 7.13
CA ILE A 58 -5.73 13.51 8.21
C ILE A 58 -5.92 12.05 7.75
N LYS A 59 -7.00 11.75 7.02
CA LYS A 59 -7.23 10.40 6.49
C LYS A 59 -6.18 10.01 5.47
N PHE A 60 -5.80 10.92 4.58
CA PHE A 60 -4.74 10.71 3.59
C PHE A 60 -3.38 10.50 4.28
N SER A 61 -3.04 11.34 5.27
CA SER A 61 -1.84 11.21 6.08
C SER A 61 -1.78 9.87 6.82
N LYS A 62 -2.88 9.46 7.48
CA LYS A 62 -2.96 8.17 8.18
C LYS A 62 -2.88 6.99 7.21
N TYR A 63 -3.52 7.08 6.05
CA TYR A 63 -3.44 6.04 5.03
C TYR A 63 -1.99 5.86 4.56
N ASN A 64 -1.32 6.96 4.19
CA ASN A 64 0.09 6.93 3.77
C ASN A 64 0.99 6.37 4.88
N GLN A 65 0.77 6.76 6.13
CA GLN A 65 1.51 6.22 7.28
C GLN A 65 1.35 4.70 7.39
N LEU A 66 0.14 4.17 7.19
CA LEU A 66 -0.11 2.72 7.17
C LEU A 66 0.59 2.05 5.99
N GLN A 67 0.59 2.67 4.80
CA GLN A 67 1.32 2.13 3.64
C GLN A 67 2.82 2.04 3.93
N VAL A 68 3.41 3.14 4.45
CA VAL A 68 4.83 3.22 4.83
C VAL A 68 5.17 2.15 5.86
N GLN A 69 4.36 2.02 6.91
CA GLN A 69 4.56 1.00 7.94
C GLN A 69 4.51 -0.42 7.34
N ALA A 70 3.53 -0.70 6.49
CA ALA A 70 3.39 -2.02 5.88
C ALA A 70 4.58 -2.39 5.00
N LEU A 71 5.06 -1.44 4.20
CA LEU A 71 6.22 -1.62 3.34
C LEU A 71 7.51 -1.75 4.14
N ASN A 72 7.67 -0.97 5.22
CA ASN A 72 8.83 -1.05 6.11
C ASN A 72 8.89 -2.39 6.85
N GLU A 73 7.74 -2.99 7.17
CA GLU A 73 7.69 -4.34 7.73
C GLU A 73 7.89 -5.44 6.67
N LEU A 74 7.47 -5.22 5.41
CA LEU A 74 7.60 -6.21 4.33
C LEU A 74 9.05 -6.30 3.81
N TYR A 75 9.72 -5.16 3.66
CA TYR A 75 11.07 -5.07 3.11
C TYR A 75 12.10 -5.99 3.78
N PRO A 76 12.28 -5.99 5.13
CA PRO A 76 13.26 -6.88 5.77
C PRO A 76 12.91 -8.36 5.64
N ILE A 77 11.61 -8.71 5.53
CA ILE A 77 11.17 -10.10 5.33
C ILE A 77 11.51 -10.56 3.90
N LEU A 78 11.40 -9.67 2.91
CA LEU A 78 11.87 -9.93 1.55
C LEU A 78 13.39 -10.10 1.50
N SER A 79 14.15 -9.28 2.25
CA SER A 79 15.61 -9.43 2.36
C SER A 79 16.00 -10.78 2.95
N GLU A 80 15.30 -11.20 4.01
CA GLU A 80 15.49 -12.51 4.63
C GLU A 80 15.25 -13.64 3.62
N LEU A 81 14.14 -13.60 2.88
CA LEU A 81 13.86 -14.57 1.82
C LEU A 81 14.94 -14.54 0.73
N LEU A 82 15.42 -13.37 0.31
CA LEU A 82 16.49 -13.24 -0.69
C LEU A 82 17.77 -13.93 -0.24
N ILE A 83 18.19 -13.72 1.01
CA ILE A 83 19.39 -14.34 1.59
C ILE A 83 19.26 -15.87 1.59
N TYR A 84 18.10 -16.39 2.01
CA TYR A 84 17.86 -17.82 1.98
C TYR A 84 17.84 -18.35 0.55
N THR A 85 17.20 -17.65 -0.38
CA THR A 85 17.12 -18.05 -1.80
C THR A 85 18.51 -18.11 -2.44
N ALA A 86 19.36 -17.11 -2.18
CA ALA A 86 20.76 -17.11 -2.63
C ALA A 86 21.54 -18.29 -2.02
N SER A 87 21.32 -18.59 -0.74
CA SER A 87 21.97 -19.70 -0.06
C SER A 87 21.52 -21.05 -0.64
N VAL A 88 20.23 -21.19 -0.97
CA VAL A 88 19.67 -22.37 -1.67
C VAL A 88 20.41 -22.56 -2.99
N GLU A 89 20.47 -21.52 -3.83
CA GLU A 89 21.08 -21.60 -5.15
C GLU A 89 22.56 -22.05 -5.10
N ILE A 90 23.33 -21.53 -4.14
CA ILE A 90 24.75 -21.86 -3.99
C ILE A 90 24.97 -23.28 -3.49
N GLU A 91 24.17 -23.72 -2.51
CA GLU A 91 24.40 -24.93 -1.73
C GLU A 91 23.70 -26.17 -2.31
N LEU A 92 22.71 -25.99 -3.19
CA LEU A 92 21.87 -27.05 -3.74
C LEU A 92 22.66 -28.27 -4.26
N LYS A 93 23.83 -28.03 -4.86
CA LYS A 93 24.67 -29.06 -5.51
C LYS A 93 25.86 -29.51 -4.65
N LYS A 94 26.09 -28.88 -3.50
CA LYS A 94 27.34 -29.00 -2.74
C LYS A 94 27.14 -29.39 -1.28
N ALA A 95 25.98 -29.07 -0.71
CA ALA A 95 25.68 -29.33 0.69
C ALA A 95 25.52 -30.83 0.97
N SER A 96 25.82 -31.22 2.22
CA SER A 96 25.39 -32.53 2.71
C SER A 96 23.85 -32.58 2.79
N PRO A 97 23.24 -33.78 2.74
CA PRO A 97 21.79 -33.92 2.84
C PRO A 97 21.19 -33.22 4.07
N GLU A 98 21.86 -33.29 5.22
CA GLU A 98 21.42 -32.67 6.47
C GLU A 98 21.46 -31.14 6.39
N LYS A 99 22.56 -30.58 5.87
CA LYS A 99 22.70 -29.13 5.69
C LYS A 99 21.67 -28.62 4.68
N LEU A 100 21.47 -29.33 3.59
CA LEU A 100 20.47 -28.99 2.58
C LEU A 100 19.06 -29.01 3.18
N ASN A 101 18.71 -30.05 3.95
CA ASN A 101 17.39 -30.15 4.58
C ASN A 101 17.08 -28.99 5.53
N LEU A 102 18.05 -28.58 6.35
CA LEU A 102 17.91 -27.41 7.22
C LEU A 102 17.71 -26.13 6.41
N LEU A 103 18.54 -25.93 5.38
CA LEU A 103 18.49 -24.74 4.55
C LEU A 103 17.16 -24.63 3.78
N LEU A 104 16.66 -25.72 3.22
CA LEU A 104 15.36 -25.78 2.55
C LEU A 104 14.19 -25.57 3.51
N GLU A 105 14.33 -25.99 4.78
CA GLU A 105 13.34 -25.71 5.81
C GLU A 105 13.26 -24.23 6.17
N ASP A 106 14.41 -23.60 6.38
CA ASP A 106 14.47 -22.18 6.72
C ASP A 106 14.00 -21.31 5.56
N TRP A 107 14.33 -21.69 4.32
CA TRP A 107 13.75 -21.07 3.13
C TRP A 107 12.22 -21.18 3.13
N GLY A 108 11.67 -22.36 3.43
CA GLY A 108 10.22 -22.58 3.50
C GLY A 108 9.52 -21.72 4.56
N LYS A 109 10.17 -21.52 5.71
CA LYS A 109 9.68 -20.62 6.77
C LYS A 109 9.69 -19.15 6.31
N ALA A 110 10.78 -18.71 5.67
CA ALA A 110 10.89 -17.36 5.13
C ALA A 110 9.85 -17.09 4.04
N PHE A 111 9.64 -18.05 3.13
CA PHE A 111 8.60 -17.99 2.11
C PHE A 111 7.21 -17.82 2.73
N ALA A 112 6.85 -18.67 3.70
CA ALA A 112 5.56 -18.60 4.38
C ALA A 112 5.34 -17.24 5.04
N LYS A 113 6.37 -16.70 5.71
CA LYS A 113 6.33 -15.38 6.37
C LYS A 113 6.11 -14.24 5.37
N VAL A 114 6.74 -14.28 4.19
CA VAL A 114 6.52 -13.31 3.11
C VAL A 114 5.06 -13.35 2.64
N ILE A 115 4.53 -14.55 2.34
CA ILE A 115 3.16 -14.72 1.86
C ILE A 115 2.13 -14.27 2.91
N GLU A 116 2.31 -14.67 4.17
CA GLU A 116 1.44 -14.28 5.27
C GLU A 116 1.40 -12.76 5.43
N ASN A 117 2.57 -12.12 5.48
CA ASN A 117 2.67 -10.67 5.64
C ASN A 117 1.99 -9.91 4.49
N TYR A 118 2.19 -10.37 3.26
CA TYR A 118 1.54 -9.80 2.09
C TYR A 118 0.03 -9.96 2.15
N ILE A 119 -0.50 -11.15 2.41
CA ILE A 119 -1.95 -11.39 2.46
C ILE A 119 -2.62 -10.47 3.48
N LEU A 120 -2.04 -10.34 4.67
CA LEU A 120 -2.59 -9.52 5.75
C LEU A 120 -2.61 -8.02 5.41
N LYS A 121 -1.64 -7.54 4.62
CA LYS A 121 -1.46 -6.10 4.34
C LYS A 121 -1.80 -5.70 2.91
N ARG A 122 -2.15 -6.64 2.03
CA ARG A 122 -2.43 -6.42 0.60
C ARG A 122 -3.40 -5.27 0.35
N TYR A 123 -4.37 -5.06 1.23
CA TYR A 123 -5.38 -4.02 1.08
C TYR A 123 -4.80 -2.59 1.08
N ILE A 124 -3.76 -2.32 1.88
CA ILE A 124 -3.11 -1.00 1.98
C ILE A 124 -1.92 -0.81 1.05
N LEU A 125 -1.37 -1.87 0.45
CA LEU A 125 -0.17 -1.71 -0.38
C LEU A 125 -0.46 -0.85 -1.63
N PRO A 126 0.56 -0.17 -2.19
CA PRO A 126 0.45 0.48 -3.50
C PRO A 126 0.17 -0.51 -4.65
N ASN A 127 -0.47 -0.06 -5.72
CA ASN A 127 -0.88 -0.95 -6.82
C ASN A 127 0.30 -1.52 -7.61
N ASN A 128 1.38 -0.76 -7.79
CA ASN A 128 2.62 -1.25 -8.41
C ASN A 128 3.22 -2.40 -7.58
N ILE A 129 3.32 -2.23 -6.25
CA ILE A 129 3.80 -3.27 -5.34
C ILE A 129 2.91 -4.52 -5.41
N LYS A 130 1.58 -4.36 -5.40
CA LYS A 130 0.65 -5.51 -5.53
C LYS A 130 0.87 -6.28 -6.83
N LYS A 131 1.15 -5.57 -7.93
CA LYS A 131 1.35 -6.16 -9.26
C LYS A 131 2.67 -6.94 -9.33
N GLU A 132 3.78 -6.36 -8.86
CA GLU A 132 5.06 -7.07 -8.84
C GLU A 132 5.02 -8.26 -7.86
N PHE A 133 4.36 -8.09 -6.71
CA PHE A 133 4.17 -9.21 -5.78
C PHE A 133 3.37 -10.36 -6.41
N GLY A 134 2.36 -10.05 -7.23
CA GLY A 134 1.59 -11.08 -7.95
C GLY A 134 2.42 -11.88 -8.97
N LYS A 135 3.45 -11.25 -9.57
CA LYS A 135 4.42 -11.97 -10.42
C LYS A 135 5.33 -12.85 -9.57
N LEU A 136 5.86 -12.26 -8.49
CA LEU A 136 6.73 -12.95 -7.56
C LEU A 136 6.05 -14.20 -6.98
N THR A 137 4.77 -14.13 -6.59
CA THR A 137 4.04 -15.29 -6.06
C THR A 137 3.97 -16.45 -7.04
N GLY A 138 3.77 -16.18 -8.33
CA GLY A 138 3.73 -17.24 -9.33
C GLY A 138 5.07 -18.00 -9.42
N ILE A 139 6.18 -17.27 -9.37
CA ILE A 139 7.52 -17.87 -9.40
C ILE A 139 7.84 -18.56 -8.07
N LEU A 140 7.51 -17.95 -6.94
CA LEU A 140 7.76 -18.54 -5.62
C LEU A 140 6.95 -19.81 -5.38
N ASP A 141 5.76 -19.93 -5.95
CA ASP A 141 4.98 -21.18 -5.88
C ASP A 141 5.68 -22.32 -6.62
N GLU A 142 6.24 -22.05 -7.81
CA GLU A 142 7.05 -23.02 -8.55
C GLU A 142 8.34 -23.39 -7.79
N VAL A 143 9.06 -22.39 -7.25
CA VAL A 143 10.25 -22.62 -6.43
C VAL A 143 9.93 -23.41 -5.17
N ASN A 144 8.81 -23.12 -4.50
CA ASN A 144 8.40 -23.84 -3.29
C ASN A 144 8.06 -25.31 -3.61
N ALA A 145 7.44 -25.60 -4.75
CA ALA A 145 7.24 -26.98 -5.21
C ALA A 145 8.60 -27.68 -5.41
N TYR A 146 9.53 -27.01 -6.10
CA TYR A 146 10.87 -27.53 -6.33
C TYR A 146 11.64 -27.78 -5.02
N VAL A 147 11.69 -26.80 -4.12
CA VAL A 147 12.34 -26.88 -2.80
C VAL A 147 11.76 -28.01 -1.96
N ARG A 148 10.43 -28.23 -1.99
CA ARG A 148 9.81 -29.35 -1.28
C ARG A 148 10.22 -30.70 -1.85
N ALA A 149 10.28 -30.82 -3.18
CA ALA A 149 10.74 -32.04 -3.84
C ALA A 149 12.22 -32.32 -3.53
N GLU A 150 13.07 -31.29 -3.55
CA GLU A 150 14.49 -31.40 -3.16
C GLU A 150 14.65 -31.80 -1.70
N LYS A 151 13.84 -31.25 -0.79
CA LYS A 151 13.85 -31.64 0.64
C LYS A 151 13.47 -33.10 0.82
N LYS A 152 12.43 -33.57 0.12
CA LYS A 152 12.04 -34.99 0.14
C LYS A 152 13.18 -35.86 -0.39
N MET A 153 13.76 -35.52 -1.53
CA MET A 153 14.88 -36.27 -2.13
C MET A 153 16.06 -36.33 -1.15
N SER A 154 16.48 -35.18 -0.62
CA SER A 154 17.57 -35.07 0.34
C SER A 154 17.33 -35.89 1.61
N SER A 155 16.09 -35.95 2.11
CA SER A 155 15.74 -36.76 3.29
C SER A 155 15.90 -38.28 3.10
N LEU A 156 16.00 -38.75 1.85
CA LEU A 156 16.29 -40.16 1.57
C LEU A 156 17.77 -40.50 1.69
N PHE A 157 18.63 -39.52 1.95
CA PHE A 157 20.07 -39.72 2.09
C PHE A 157 20.55 -39.28 3.48
N ALA A 158 21.60 -39.95 3.97
CA ALA A 158 22.26 -39.61 5.22
C ALA A 158 23.77 -39.70 5.06
N THR A 159 24.49 -38.85 5.79
CA THR A 159 25.95 -38.87 5.85
C THR A 159 26.40 -39.82 6.95
N ILE A 160 26.97 -40.97 6.57
CA ILE A 160 27.51 -41.99 7.48
C ILE A 160 28.99 -42.17 7.16
N ASN A 161 29.87 -42.02 8.16
CA ASN A 161 31.33 -42.15 7.97
C ASN A 161 31.90 -41.32 6.80
N ASN A 162 31.45 -40.06 6.66
CA ASN A 162 31.79 -39.15 5.55
C ASN A 162 31.38 -39.64 4.14
N LYS A 163 30.46 -40.60 4.06
CA LYS A 163 29.86 -41.05 2.79
C LYS A 163 28.36 -40.79 2.82
N VAL A 164 27.82 -40.36 1.69
CA VAL A 164 26.38 -40.20 1.50
C VAL A 164 25.81 -41.57 1.16
N GLU A 165 24.95 -42.09 2.03
CA GLU A 165 24.27 -43.37 1.88
C GLU A 165 22.78 -43.15 1.62
N PHE A 166 22.20 -43.99 0.77
CA PHE A 166 20.77 -43.98 0.48
C PHE A 166 20.02 -44.83 1.52
N MET A 167 19.02 -44.23 2.16
CA MET A 167 18.26 -44.80 3.27
C MET A 167 16.79 -45.08 2.91
N GLY A 168 16.36 -44.72 1.69
CA GLY A 168 14.98 -44.82 1.21
C GLY A 168 14.68 -46.12 0.46
N LYS A 169 13.49 -46.17 -0.15
CA LYS A 169 13.13 -47.20 -1.14
C LYS A 169 13.38 -46.69 -2.56
N ASP A 170 13.89 -47.55 -3.43
CA ASP A 170 14.19 -47.18 -4.83
C ASP A 170 13.00 -46.57 -5.57
N LYS A 171 11.81 -47.13 -5.37
CA LYS A 171 10.57 -46.60 -5.96
C LYS A 171 10.28 -45.15 -5.53
N GLU A 172 10.48 -44.83 -4.25
CA GLU A 172 10.26 -43.47 -3.72
C GLU A 172 11.28 -42.49 -4.31
N ARG A 173 12.53 -42.92 -4.51
CA ARG A 173 13.56 -42.13 -5.18
C ARG A 173 13.24 -41.86 -6.65
N GLU A 174 12.77 -42.87 -7.39
CA GLU A 174 12.37 -42.71 -8.80
C GLU A 174 11.22 -41.72 -8.95
N GLU A 175 10.17 -41.87 -8.14
CA GLU A 175 9.00 -40.97 -8.16
C GLU A 175 9.39 -39.49 -7.91
N ILE A 176 10.26 -39.23 -6.91
CA ILE A 176 10.72 -37.87 -6.61
C ILE A 176 11.69 -37.36 -7.67
N SER A 177 12.52 -38.22 -8.24
CA SER A 177 13.43 -37.85 -9.33
C SER A 177 12.65 -37.37 -10.56
N ASP A 178 11.58 -38.09 -10.92
CA ASP A 178 10.69 -37.70 -12.02
C ASP A 178 9.95 -36.39 -11.73
N GLU A 179 9.52 -36.17 -10.48
CA GLU A 179 8.94 -34.90 -10.02
C GLU A 179 9.95 -33.75 -10.17
N LEU A 180 11.19 -33.94 -9.72
CA LEU A 180 12.26 -32.95 -9.84
C LEU A 180 12.58 -32.62 -11.29
N ILE A 181 12.65 -33.61 -12.18
CA ILE A 181 12.90 -33.37 -13.61
C ILE A 181 11.78 -32.52 -14.24
N LYS A 182 10.52 -32.73 -13.84
CA LYS A 182 9.37 -31.93 -14.33
C LYS A 182 9.37 -30.51 -13.79
N LEU A 183 9.79 -30.33 -12.54
CA LEU A 183 9.84 -29.02 -11.87
C LEU A 183 11.09 -28.22 -12.22
N LYS A 184 12.17 -28.89 -12.61
CA LYS A 184 13.45 -28.28 -12.93
C LYS A 184 13.34 -27.48 -14.23
N LYS A 185 13.12 -26.18 -14.08
CA LYS A 185 13.44 -25.18 -15.10
C LYS A 185 14.83 -24.62 -14.77
N ASP A 186 15.72 -24.61 -15.75
CA ASP A 186 17.04 -24.00 -15.57
C ASP A 186 16.86 -22.54 -15.13
N GLY A 187 17.51 -22.17 -14.02
CA GLY A 187 17.47 -20.81 -13.49
C GLY A 187 16.28 -20.49 -12.56
N LEU A 188 15.36 -21.42 -12.26
CA LEU A 188 14.14 -21.12 -11.48
C LEU A 188 14.40 -20.39 -10.15
N VAL A 189 15.36 -20.89 -9.35
CA VAL A 189 15.72 -20.29 -8.06
C VAL A 189 16.40 -18.92 -8.28
N TYR A 190 17.28 -18.82 -9.27
CA TYR A 190 17.93 -17.56 -9.65
C TYR A 190 16.93 -16.49 -10.13
N ASP A 191 15.96 -16.87 -10.96
CA ASP A 191 14.91 -15.98 -11.46
C ASP A 191 14.06 -15.44 -10.30
N SER A 192 13.80 -16.26 -9.28
CA SER A 192 13.12 -15.80 -8.07
C SER A 192 13.92 -14.75 -7.31
N MET A 193 15.26 -14.82 -7.30
CA MET A 193 16.11 -13.78 -6.72
C MET A 193 15.98 -12.46 -7.49
N ILE A 194 15.91 -12.52 -8.83
CA ILE A 194 15.72 -11.32 -9.66
C ILE A 194 14.40 -10.63 -9.30
N GLU A 195 13.31 -11.40 -9.21
CA GLU A 195 12.00 -10.82 -8.94
C GLU A 195 11.84 -10.35 -7.49
N ILE A 196 12.50 -11.00 -6.51
CA ILE A 196 12.57 -10.49 -5.14
C ILE A 196 13.28 -9.13 -5.13
N ASN A 197 14.46 -9.02 -5.76
CA ASN A 197 15.21 -7.76 -5.83
C ASN A 197 14.39 -6.66 -6.52
N LYS A 198 13.71 -6.99 -7.61
CA LYS A 198 12.87 -6.04 -8.33
C LYS A 198 11.72 -5.50 -7.47
N LEU A 199 11.09 -6.38 -6.69
CA LEU A 199 10.07 -5.95 -5.72
C LEU A 199 10.68 -5.04 -4.65
N GLN A 200 11.88 -5.33 -4.16
CA GLN A 200 12.57 -4.45 -3.20
C GLN A 200 12.88 -3.08 -3.80
N SER A 201 13.37 -3.02 -5.04
CA SER A 201 13.61 -1.75 -5.74
C SER A 201 12.32 -0.95 -5.94
N GLU A 202 11.19 -1.60 -6.21
CA GLU A 202 9.90 -0.89 -6.28
C GLU A 202 9.47 -0.33 -4.92
N ILE A 203 9.80 -1.01 -3.82
CA ILE A 203 9.54 -0.52 -2.46
C ILE A 203 10.46 0.69 -2.17
N GLU A 204 11.74 0.62 -2.54
CA GLU A 204 12.70 1.72 -2.41
C GLU A 204 12.24 2.95 -3.20
N ASN A 205 11.91 2.76 -4.49
CA ASN A 205 11.39 3.82 -5.35
C ASN A 205 10.13 4.47 -4.76
N TYR A 206 9.25 3.68 -4.12
CA TYR A 206 8.08 4.22 -3.45
C TYR A 206 8.48 5.13 -2.27
N PHE A 207 9.46 4.71 -1.45
CA PHE A 207 9.95 5.55 -0.35
C PHE A 207 10.65 6.82 -0.85
N GLU A 208 11.47 6.73 -1.89
CA GLU A 208 12.12 7.89 -2.53
C GLU A 208 11.10 8.87 -3.13
N SER A 209 9.96 8.39 -3.62
CA SER A 209 8.91 9.25 -4.18
C SER A 209 8.09 10.04 -3.16
N ILE A 210 8.22 9.70 -1.87
CA ILE A 210 7.50 10.36 -0.76
C ILE A 210 8.35 11.46 -0.12
N GLU A 211 9.67 11.43 -0.31
CA GLU A 211 10.61 12.47 0.12
C GLU A 211 10.47 13.74 -0.75
#